data_AF-A0A4V1FHH3-F1
#
_entry.id   AF-A0A4V1FHH3-F1
#
_cell.length_a   1.000
_cell.length_b   1.000
_cell.length_c   1.000
_cell.angle_alpha   90.00
_cell.angle_beta   90.00
_cell.angle_gamma   90.00
#
_symmetry.space_group_name_H-M   'P 1'
#
loop_
_entity.id
_entity.type
_entity.pdbx_description
1 polymer ?
#
loop_
_entity_poly.entity_id
_entity_poly.type
_entity_poly.pdbx_seq_one_letter_code
_entity_poly.pdbx_strand_id
1 'polypeptide(L)'
;MTTTDTRTVPAPGRHQIRPTAGASAPLASAVTRSIVRTGRVVLDGVESTARRAAVPTVRIAMAVVFLWFGLPKAVPGASPAEGLAVRTVGALTGGLLHGDGARLLVAGLEIALGLALLLGRCMPLVLLVLLGHLCGTTAPLVLFPEETWRSPGVGTLEGQYIIKNVVLVAGIVVLAGWGMRRRP
;
A
#
# COMPACT_ATOMS: atom_id res chain seq x y z
N MET A 1 32.35 -95.92 -30.37
CA MET A 1 31.49 -94.95 -29.67
C MET A 1 32.18 -93.59 -29.76
N THR A 2 31.72 -92.60 -30.52
CA THR A 2 30.58 -91.66 -30.23
C THR A 2 30.74 -90.99 -28.86
N THR A 3 30.62 -89.67 -28.62
CA THR A 3 30.20 -88.45 -29.37
C THR A 3 30.52 -87.23 -28.45
N THR A 4 30.67 -85.94 -28.81
CA THR A 4 30.57 -85.13 -30.06
C THR A 4 31.38 -83.82 -29.86
N ASP A 5 31.85 -83.18 -30.95
CA ASP A 5 32.41 -81.81 -30.94
C ASP A 5 31.27 -80.75 -31.02
N THR A 6 31.05 -79.98 -29.95
CA THR A 6 30.07 -78.87 -29.93
C THR A 6 30.71 -77.54 -30.32
N ARG A 7 30.75 -77.25 -31.62
CA ARG A 7 31.02 -75.92 -32.16
C ARG A 7 29.87 -74.96 -31.82
N THR A 8 30.17 -73.90 -31.08
CA THR A 8 29.24 -72.80 -30.82
C THR A 8 29.09 -71.91 -32.06
N VAL A 9 27.85 -71.73 -32.52
CA VAL A 9 27.51 -70.86 -33.66
C VAL A 9 27.41 -69.39 -33.18
N PRO A 10 28.06 -68.42 -33.84
CA PRO A 10 27.90 -67.01 -33.50
C PRO A 10 26.53 -66.47 -33.98
N ALA A 11 25.85 -65.72 -33.12
CA ALA A 11 24.53 -65.15 -33.42
C ALA A 11 24.61 -64.02 -34.48
N PRO A 12 23.60 -63.88 -35.37
CA PRO A 12 23.61 -62.85 -36.40
C PRO A 12 23.46 -61.43 -35.80
N GLY A 13 24.27 -60.51 -36.32
CA GLY A 13 24.32 -59.13 -35.83
C GLY A 13 23.01 -58.37 -36.04
N ARG A 14 22.45 -57.81 -34.96
CA ARG A 14 21.32 -56.89 -35.04
C ARG A 14 21.78 -55.55 -35.63
N HIS A 15 21.41 -55.27 -36.88
CA HIS A 15 21.43 -53.90 -37.40
C HIS A 15 20.50 -53.02 -36.57
N GLN A 16 21.08 -52.21 -35.67
CA GLN A 16 20.33 -51.14 -35.00
C GLN A 16 20.07 -50.03 -36.02
N ILE A 17 18.83 -49.97 -36.52
CA ILE A 17 18.33 -48.80 -37.23
C ILE A 17 18.22 -47.68 -36.19
N ARG A 18 19.19 -46.77 -36.19
CA ARG A 18 19.25 -45.62 -35.30
C ARG A 18 18.14 -44.62 -35.70
N PRO A 19 17.14 -44.33 -34.85
CA PRO A 19 16.10 -43.38 -35.20
C PRO A 19 16.70 -41.97 -35.34
N THR A 20 16.65 -41.40 -36.54
CA THR A 20 16.98 -39.99 -36.78
C THR A 20 15.81 -39.11 -36.34
N ALA A 21 15.61 -39.02 -35.02
CA ALA A 21 14.62 -38.12 -34.42
C ALA A 21 14.94 -36.66 -34.80
N GLY A 22 13.95 -35.97 -35.37
CA GLY A 22 14.15 -34.69 -36.06
C GLY A 22 14.62 -33.55 -35.14
N ALA A 23 15.67 -32.84 -35.57
CA ALA A 23 16.28 -31.72 -34.86
C ALA A 23 15.51 -30.38 -34.97
N SER A 24 14.17 -30.42 -35.00
CA SER A 24 13.31 -29.25 -35.27
C SER A 24 12.67 -28.60 -34.02
N ALA A 25 12.68 -29.27 -32.86
CA ALA A 25 12.11 -28.74 -31.61
C ALA A 25 12.94 -27.70 -30.80
N PRO A 26 14.28 -27.53 -30.93
CA PRO A 26 15.05 -26.75 -29.94
C PRO A 26 14.93 -25.24 -30.12
N LEU A 27 14.74 -24.73 -31.34
CA LEU A 27 14.72 -23.29 -31.64
C LEU A 27 13.43 -22.60 -31.15
N ALA A 28 12.26 -23.17 -31.43
CA ALA A 28 10.99 -22.60 -30.98
C ALA A 28 10.95 -22.48 -29.44
N SER A 29 11.35 -23.54 -28.73
CA SER A 29 11.42 -23.53 -27.27
C SER A 29 12.51 -22.59 -26.72
N ALA A 30 13.60 -22.31 -27.46
CA ALA A 30 14.60 -21.31 -27.08
C ALA A 30 14.07 -19.86 -27.24
N VAL A 31 13.36 -19.56 -28.34
CA VAL A 31 12.75 -18.24 -28.57
C VAL A 31 11.68 -17.93 -27.53
N THR A 32 10.76 -18.87 -27.25
CA THR A 32 9.75 -18.69 -26.20
C THR A 32 10.39 -18.48 -24.82
N ARG A 33 11.44 -19.25 -24.48
CA ARG A 33 12.20 -19.05 -23.22
C ARG A 33 12.90 -17.68 -23.17
N SER A 34 13.42 -17.20 -24.30
CA SER A 34 14.05 -15.86 -24.38
C SER A 34 13.04 -14.74 -24.13
N ILE A 35 11.88 -14.77 -24.81
CA ILE A 35 10.82 -13.77 -24.64
C ILE A 35 10.27 -13.78 -23.20
N VAL A 36 10.01 -14.97 -22.63
CA VAL A 36 9.56 -15.12 -21.23
C VAL A 36 10.62 -14.64 -20.24
N ARG A 37 11.91 -14.85 -20.52
CA ARG A 37 13.02 -14.38 -19.67
C ARG A 37 13.14 -12.86 -19.70
N THR A 38 13.09 -12.24 -20.88
CA THR A 38 13.17 -10.78 -21.04
C THR A 38 11.97 -10.10 -20.39
N GLY A 39 10.75 -10.63 -20.59
CA GLY A 39 9.56 -10.12 -19.90
C GLY A 39 9.67 -10.21 -18.38
N ARG A 40 10.23 -11.31 -17.85
CA ARG A 40 10.47 -11.46 -16.41
C ARG A 40 11.47 -10.44 -15.87
N VAL A 41 12.61 -10.22 -16.53
CA VAL A 41 13.60 -9.22 -16.12
C VAL A 41 13.02 -7.80 -16.04
N VAL A 42 12.12 -7.44 -16.97
CA VAL A 42 11.42 -6.14 -16.92
C VAL A 42 10.47 -6.06 -15.73
N LEU A 43 9.68 -7.11 -15.47
CA LEU A 43 8.78 -7.18 -14.32
C LEU A 43 9.54 -7.15 -12.98
N ASP A 44 10.64 -7.90 -12.87
CA ASP A 44 11.53 -7.90 -11.70
C ASP A 44 12.11 -6.48 -11.45
N GLY A 45 12.49 -5.78 -12.54
CA GLY A 45 12.96 -4.40 -12.50
C GLY A 45 11.89 -3.41 -11.98
N VAL A 46 10.66 -3.51 -12.50
CA VAL A 46 9.50 -2.71 -12.04
C VAL A 46 9.20 -3.00 -10.58
N GLU A 47 9.15 -4.28 -10.16
CA GLU A 47 8.89 -4.66 -8.77
C GLU A 47 9.98 -4.11 -7.84
N SER A 48 11.26 -4.22 -8.21
CA SER A 48 12.37 -3.71 -7.41
C SER A 48 12.31 -2.20 -7.20
N THR A 49 11.84 -1.46 -8.21
CA THR A 49 11.65 -0.01 -8.16
C THR A 49 10.44 0.36 -7.30
N ALA A 50 9.31 -0.33 -7.50
CA ALA A 50 8.10 -0.15 -6.71
C ALA A 50 8.33 -0.42 -5.22
N ARG A 51 9.04 -1.50 -4.86
CA ARG A 51 9.41 -1.82 -3.47
C ARG A 51 10.25 -0.73 -2.80
N ARG A 52 11.15 -0.07 -3.55
CA ARG A 52 11.97 1.04 -3.04
C ARG A 52 11.16 2.34 -2.88
N ALA A 53 10.23 2.61 -3.80
CA ALA A 53 9.42 3.83 -3.81
C ALA A 53 8.20 3.76 -2.87
N ALA A 54 7.63 2.59 -2.61
CA ALA A 54 6.34 2.43 -1.93
C ALA A 54 6.23 3.19 -0.59
N VAL A 55 7.18 2.98 0.33
CA VAL A 55 7.17 3.62 1.65
C VAL A 55 7.36 5.15 1.55
N PRO A 56 8.38 5.67 0.83
CA PRO A 56 8.47 7.10 0.54
C PRO A 56 7.21 7.72 -0.07
N THR A 57 6.63 7.09 -1.09
CA THR A 57 5.46 7.61 -1.82
C THR A 57 4.23 7.69 -0.92
N VAL A 58 3.90 6.63 -0.17
CA VAL A 58 2.78 6.64 0.78
C VAL A 58 2.98 7.73 1.84
N ARG A 59 4.19 7.82 2.41
CA ARG A 59 4.53 8.80 3.44
C ARG A 59 4.43 10.25 2.95
N ILE A 60 4.91 10.53 1.73
CA ILE A 60 4.83 11.87 1.12
C ILE A 60 3.38 12.21 0.75
N ALA A 61 2.63 11.28 0.16
CA ALA A 61 1.22 11.50 -0.17
C ALA A 61 0.37 11.82 1.07
N MET A 62 0.59 11.08 2.17
CA MET A 62 -0.05 11.37 3.45
C MET A 62 0.40 12.72 4.02
N ALA A 63 1.70 13.03 4.00
CA ALA A 63 2.21 14.33 4.44
C ALA A 63 1.56 15.51 3.69
N VAL A 64 1.44 15.41 2.37
CA VAL A 64 0.77 16.42 1.53
C VAL A 64 -0.70 16.57 1.93
N VAL A 65 -1.44 15.47 2.09
CA VAL A 65 -2.85 15.53 2.54
C VAL A 65 -2.99 16.25 3.88
N PHE A 66 -2.14 15.92 4.85
CA PHE A 66 -2.18 16.54 6.18
C PHE A 66 -1.86 18.04 6.15
N LEU A 67 -0.84 18.45 5.40
CA LEU A 67 -0.52 19.87 5.23
C LEU A 67 -1.63 20.62 4.46
N TRP A 68 -2.23 19.99 3.45
CA TRP A 68 -3.28 20.59 2.62
C TRP A 68 -4.57 20.87 3.41
N PHE A 69 -4.94 19.97 4.34
CA PHE A 69 -6.10 20.20 5.21
C PHE A 69 -5.78 21.06 6.45
N GLY A 70 -4.54 21.03 6.94
CA GLY A 70 -4.12 21.74 8.16
C GLY A 70 -3.76 23.21 7.96
N LEU A 71 -3.03 23.55 6.89
CA LEU A 71 -2.60 24.93 6.63
C LEU A 71 -3.78 25.91 6.53
N PRO A 72 -4.90 25.62 5.83
CA PRO A 72 -6.04 26.52 5.80
C PRO A 72 -6.68 26.73 7.19
N LYS A 73 -6.73 25.70 8.04
CA LYS A 73 -7.34 25.82 9.39
C LYS A 73 -6.55 26.76 10.32
N ALA A 74 -5.31 27.11 10.01
CA ALA A 74 -4.56 28.11 10.78
C ALA A 74 -5.16 29.53 10.64
N VAL A 75 -5.85 29.82 9.54
CA VAL A 75 -6.50 31.10 9.25
C VAL A 75 -8.02 30.97 9.47
N PRO A 76 -8.66 31.79 10.33
CA PRO A 76 -10.10 31.72 10.58
C PRO A 76 -10.92 31.79 9.29
N GLY A 77 -11.90 30.89 9.13
CA GLY A 77 -12.83 30.87 7.99
C GLY A 77 -12.22 30.43 6.65
N ALA A 78 -10.93 30.10 6.58
CA ALA A 78 -10.27 29.66 5.34
C ALA A 78 -10.43 28.15 5.07
N SER A 79 -10.92 27.36 6.04
CA SER A 79 -11.20 25.94 5.85
C SER A 79 -12.72 25.66 5.84
N PRO A 80 -13.28 25.05 4.77
CA PRO A 80 -14.70 24.70 4.71
C PRO A 80 -15.15 23.77 5.85
N ALA A 81 -14.25 22.92 6.35
CA ALA A 81 -14.53 21.94 7.41
C ALA A 81 -14.29 22.50 8.83
N GLU A 82 -13.98 23.79 8.99
CA GLU A 82 -13.61 24.40 10.27
C GLU A 82 -14.70 24.27 11.33
N GLY A 83 -15.94 24.65 11.02
CA GLY A 83 -17.06 24.62 11.97
C GLY A 83 -17.36 23.21 12.48
N LEU A 84 -17.35 22.22 11.58
CA LEU A 84 -17.54 20.81 11.93
C LEU A 84 -16.39 20.29 12.81
N ALA A 85 -15.14 20.61 12.46
CA ALA A 85 -13.97 20.21 13.24
C ALA A 85 -13.98 20.82 14.66
N VAL A 86 -14.30 22.11 14.79
CA VAL A 86 -14.40 22.81 16.09
C VAL A 86 -15.49 22.20 16.96
N ARG A 87 -16.69 21.96 16.42
CA ARG A 87 -17.79 21.31 17.15
C ARG A 87 -17.45 19.87 17.56
N THR A 88 -16.70 19.15 16.73
CA THR A 88 -16.24 17.79 17.03
C THR A 88 -15.25 17.77 18.19
N VAL A 89 -14.27 18.68 18.21
CA VAL A 89 -13.36 18.84 19.35
C VAL A 89 -14.13 19.24 20.61
N GLY A 90 -15.10 20.15 20.50
CA GLY A 90 -15.98 20.51 21.61
C GLY A 90 -16.72 19.31 22.20
N ALA A 91 -17.39 18.51 21.36
CA ALA A 91 -18.09 17.31 21.79
C ALA A 91 -17.15 16.26 22.41
N LEU A 92 -16.02 15.96 21.77
CA LEU A 92 -15.04 14.98 22.26
C LEU A 92 -14.31 15.41 23.54
N THR A 93 -14.28 16.71 23.86
CA THR A 93 -13.65 17.26 25.08
C THR A 93 -14.65 17.68 26.16
N GLY A 94 -15.95 17.38 25.98
CA GLY A 94 -16.99 17.80 26.93
C GLY A 94 -17.13 19.32 27.07
N GLY A 95 -16.79 20.08 26.01
CA GLY A 95 -16.82 21.54 25.97
C GLY A 95 -15.54 22.24 26.44
N LEU A 96 -14.55 21.50 26.95
CA LEU A 96 -13.30 22.08 27.48
C LEU A 96 -12.51 22.85 26.42
N LEU A 97 -12.52 22.39 25.16
CA LEU A 97 -11.91 23.10 24.04
C LEU A 97 -12.97 23.49 23.01
N HIS A 98 -13.02 24.78 22.68
CA HIS A 98 -14.00 25.35 21.75
C HIS A 98 -13.39 26.52 20.94
N GLY A 99 -14.13 26.97 19.92
CA GLY A 99 -13.75 28.12 19.07
C GLY A 99 -12.33 28.01 18.50
N ASP A 100 -11.59 29.12 18.56
CA ASP A 100 -10.21 29.20 18.06
C ASP A 100 -9.24 28.23 18.75
N GLY A 101 -9.43 27.92 20.03
CA GLY A 101 -8.59 26.96 20.74
C GLY A 101 -8.68 25.55 20.14
N ALA A 102 -9.91 25.12 19.85
CA ALA A 102 -10.17 23.86 19.14
C ALA A 102 -9.64 23.89 17.70
N ARG A 103 -9.87 24.99 16.97
CA ARG A 103 -9.41 25.18 15.58
C ARG A 103 -7.88 25.10 15.47
N LEU A 104 -7.17 25.86 16.31
CA LEU A 104 -5.71 25.90 16.32
C LEU A 104 -5.08 24.59 16.79
N LEU A 105 -5.72 23.86 17.71
CA LEU A 105 -5.29 22.51 18.08
C LEU A 105 -5.34 21.56 16.87
N VAL A 106 -6.44 21.55 16.12
CA VAL A 106 -6.58 20.69 14.93
C VAL A 106 -5.60 21.11 13.84
N ALA A 107 -5.49 22.41 13.55
CA ALA A 107 -4.55 22.95 12.56
C ALA A 107 -3.09 22.57 12.91
N GLY A 108 -2.69 22.82 14.16
CA GLY A 108 -1.35 22.51 14.65
C GLY A 108 -1.05 21.00 14.63
N LEU A 109 -2.00 20.16 15.03
CA LEU A 109 -1.87 18.71 14.98
C LEU A 109 -1.74 18.18 13.54
N GLU A 110 -2.57 18.68 12.61
CA GLU A 110 -2.51 18.26 11.21
C GLU A 110 -1.20 18.69 10.54
N ILE A 111 -0.75 19.93 10.78
CA ILE A 111 0.54 20.43 10.26
C ILE A 111 1.71 19.64 10.87
N ALA A 112 1.70 19.40 12.19
CA ALA A 112 2.74 18.64 12.87
C ALA A 112 2.82 17.18 12.37
N LEU A 113 1.68 16.52 12.15
CA LEU A 113 1.61 15.19 11.55
C LEU A 113 2.16 15.19 10.11
N GLY A 114 1.78 16.18 9.30
CA GLY A 114 2.28 16.34 7.93
C GLY A 114 3.80 16.49 7.87
N LEU A 115 4.35 17.38 8.70
CA LEU A 115 5.81 17.57 8.82
C LEU A 115 6.51 16.33 9.38
N ALA A 116 5.97 15.68 10.42
CA ALA A 116 6.57 14.49 11.01
C ALA A 116 6.60 13.31 10.03
N LEU A 117 5.54 13.13 9.23
CA LEU A 117 5.52 12.20 8.10
C LEU A 117 6.62 12.57 7.08
N LEU A 118 6.72 13.84 6.66
CA LEU A 118 7.74 14.28 5.69
C LEU A 118 9.18 14.09 6.20
N LEU A 119 9.44 14.29 7.49
CA LEU A 119 10.74 14.05 8.14
C LEU A 119 11.04 12.56 8.37
N GLY A 120 10.03 11.72 8.57
CA GLY A 120 10.19 10.27 8.71
C GLY A 120 10.81 9.81 10.03
N ARG A 121 10.85 10.69 11.05
CA ARG A 121 11.38 10.38 12.38
C ARG A 121 10.26 9.99 13.35
N CYS A 122 10.59 9.19 14.35
CA CYS A 122 9.66 8.73 15.40
C CYS A 122 8.37 8.05 14.87
N MET A 123 8.46 7.36 13.72
CA MET A 123 7.29 6.81 13.02
C MET A 123 6.30 5.99 13.86
N PRO A 124 6.69 5.13 14.82
CA PRO A 124 5.72 4.44 15.67
C PRO A 124 4.81 5.40 16.45
N LEU A 125 5.35 6.50 16.98
CA LEU A 125 4.57 7.52 17.67
C LEU A 125 3.72 8.33 16.69
N VAL A 126 4.28 8.71 15.54
CA VAL A 126 3.54 9.46 14.50
C VAL A 126 2.34 8.66 14.01
N LEU A 127 2.50 7.35 13.74
CA LEU A 127 1.40 6.48 13.31
C LEU A 127 0.34 6.28 14.41
N LEU A 128 0.72 6.23 15.69
CA LEU A 128 -0.22 6.16 16.81
C LEU A 128 -1.06 7.45 16.95
N VAL A 129 -0.40 8.61 16.96
CA VAL A 129 -1.07 9.92 17.03
C VAL A 129 -1.96 10.14 15.81
N LEU A 130 -1.49 9.74 14.63
CA LEU A 130 -2.23 9.77 13.38
C LEU A 130 -3.49 8.90 13.43
N LEU A 131 -3.42 7.68 13.99
CA LEU A 131 -4.59 6.82 14.16
C LEU A 131 -5.62 7.47 15.11
N GLY A 132 -5.18 8.02 16.24
CA GLY A 132 -6.05 8.76 17.17
C GLY A 132 -6.71 9.98 16.52
N HIS A 133 -5.97 10.74 15.70
CA HIS A 133 -6.52 11.83 14.89
C HIS A 133 -7.56 11.32 13.88
N LEU A 134 -7.33 10.19 13.20
CA LEU A 134 -8.32 9.61 12.29
C LEU A 134 -9.60 9.18 13.02
N CYS A 135 -9.52 8.64 14.24
CA CYS A 135 -10.70 8.42 15.08
C CYS A 135 -11.46 9.73 15.36
N GLY A 136 -10.75 10.80 15.75
CA GLY A 136 -11.33 12.13 15.96
C GLY A 136 -12.03 12.70 14.72
N THR A 137 -11.40 12.61 13.54
CA THR A 137 -12.02 13.05 12.27
C THR A 137 -13.16 12.17 11.78
N THR A 138 -13.30 10.94 12.29
CA THR A 138 -14.38 10.01 11.94
C THR A 138 -15.60 10.15 12.87
N ALA A 139 -15.40 10.67 14.09
CA ALA A 139 -16.46 10.96 15.05
C ALA A 139 -17.66 11.79 14.52
N PRO A 140 -17.51 12.77 13.60
CA PRO A 140 -18.65 13.53 13.07
C PRO A 140 -19.72 12.67 12.41
N LEU A 141 -19.34 11.52 11.80
CA LEU A 141 -20.29 10.61 11.14
C LEU A 141 -21.36 10.04 12.08
N VAL A 142 -21.09 10.07 13.39
CA VAL A 142 -21.97 9.57 14.47
C VAL A 142 -22.47 10.72 15.35
N LEU A 143 -21.64 11.73 15.59
CA LEU A 143 -21.99 12.88 16.44
C LEU A 143 -22.89 13.92 15.74
N PHE A 144 -22.73 14.11 14.43
CA PHE A 144 -23.43 15.12 13.63
C PHE A 144 -23.96 14.52 12.31
N PRO A 145 -24.78 13.45 12.37
CA PRO A 145 -25.21 12.71 11.20
C PRO A 145 -25.96 13.58 10.17
N GLU A 146 -26.68 14.59 10.62
CA GLU A 146 -27.39 15.59 9.80
C GLU A 146 -26.46 16.45 8.92
N GLU A 147 -25.19 16.60 9.30
CA GLU A 147 -24.18 17.33 8.53
C GLU A 147 -23.33 16.40 7.65
N THR A 148 -23.24 15.12 7.98
CA THR A 148 -22.42 14.15 7.25
C THR A 148 -23.19 13.27 6.27
N TRP A 149 -24.51 13.13 6.43
CA TRP A 149 -25.35 12.25 5.61
C TRP A 149 -26.55 13.00 5.01
N ARG A 150 -26.78 12.82 3.71
CA ARG A 150 -28.03 13.25 3.04
C ARG A 150 -29.15 12.21 3.19
N SER A 151 -28.75 10.94 3.22
CA SER A 151 -29.60 9.77 3.47
C SER A 151 -28.70 8.59 3.87
N PRO A 152 -29.23 7.47 4.38
CA PRO A 152 -28.43 6.30 4.73
C PRO A 152 -27.54 5.82 3.58
N GLY A 153 -26.22 5.83 3.79
CA GLY A 153 -25.22 5.47 2.77
C GLY A 153 -24.85 6.57 1.77
N VAL A 154 -25.48 7.74 1.80
CA VAL A 154 -25.20 8.87 0.91
C VAL A 154 -24.62 10.04 1.72
N GLY A 155 -23.31 10.21 1.69
CA GLY A 155 -22.62 11.28 2.41
C GLY A 155 -22.80 12.67 1.79
N THR A 156 -22.76 13.71 2.62
CA THR A 156 -22.49 15.10 2.20
C THR A 156 -21.05 15.23 1.67
N LEU A 157 -20.59 16.43 1.29
CA LEU A 157 -19.19 16.61 0.87
C LEU A 157 -18.24 16.36 2.04
N GLU A 158 -18.64 16.84 3.21
CA GLU A 158 -18.00 16.65 4.51
C GLU A 158 -17.94 15.16 4.86
N GLY A 159 -19.07 14.45 4.79
CA GLY A 159 -19.13 13.01 5.00
C GLY A 159 -18.27 12.22 4.03
N GLN A 160 -18.26 12.59 2.74
CA GLN A 160 -17.40 11.94 1.73
C GLN A 160 -15.90 12.17 2.00
N TYR A 161 -15.50 13.38 2.40
CA TYR A 161 -14.11 13.66 2.78
C TYR A 161 -13.67 12.87 4.01
N ILE A 162 -14.56 12.69 5.00
CA ILE A 162 -14.31 11.85 6.17
C ILE A 162 -14.18 10.37 5.75
N ILE A 163 -15.14 9.83 4.98
CA ILE A 163 -15.11 8.43 4.52
C ILE A 163 -13.83 8.13 3.73
N LYS A 164 -13.36 9.07 2.90
CA LYS A 164 -12.09 8.94 2.16
C LYS A 164 -10.86 8.73 3.07
N ASN A 165 -10.94 9.01 4.37
CA ASN A 165 -9.84 8.72 5.31
C ASN A 165 -9.54 7.23 5.50
N VAL A 166 -10.39 6.30 5.04
CA VAL A 166 -10.03 4.86 4.95
C VAL A 166 -8.75 4.63 4.14
N VAL A 167 -8.47 5.48 3.14
CA VAL A 167 -7.21 5.42 2.36
C VAL A 167 -6.00 5.81 3.22
N LEU A 168 -6.18 6.72 4.19
CA LEU A 168 -5.12 7.07 5.14
C LEU A 168 -4.89 5.94 6.15
N VAL A 169 -5.95 5.25 6.59
CA VAL A 169 -5.83 4.02 7.41
C VAL A 169 -5.04 2.94 6.68
N ALA A 170 -5.33 2.69 5.40
CA ALA A 170 -4.54 1.78 4.57
C ALA A 170 -3.06 2.21 4.48
N GLY A 171 -2.80 3.52 4.34
CA GLY A 171 -1.46 4.10 4.41
C GLY A 171 -0.75 3.82 5.75
N ILE A 172 -1.44 3.98 6.88
CA ILE A 172 -0.90 3.63 8.22
C ILE A 172 -0.50 2.15 8.28
N VAL A 173 -1.37 1.24 7.81
CA VAL A 173 -1.10 -0.21 7.82
C VAL A 173 0.15 -0.54 6.98
N VAL A 174 0.29 0.06 5.80
CA VAL A 174 1.50 -0.11 4.96
C VAL A 174 2.75 0.42 5.65
N LEU A 175 2.70 1.64 6.20
CA LEU A 175 3.84 2.26 6.89
C LEU A 175 4.22 1.51 8.17
N ALA A 176 3.26 0.95 8.90
CA ALA A 176 3.50 0.10 10.05
C ALA A 176 4.18 -1.22 9.64
N GLY A 177 3.62 -1.95 8.67
CA GLY A 177 4.13 -3.25 8.24
C GLY A 177 5.51 -3.22 7.58
N TRP A 178 5.88 -2.10 6.94
CA TRP A 178 7.17 -1.92 6.27
C TRP A 178 8.18 -1.10 7.08
N GLY A 179 7.75 0.01 7.69
CA GLY A 179 8.62 0.96 8.39
C GLY A 179 9.09 0.50 9.78
N MET A 180 8.39 -0.44 10.41
CA MET A 180 8.79 -0.98 11.73
C MET A 180 9.84 -2.10 11.65
N ARG A 181 10.22 -2.55 10.44
CA ARG A 181 11.35 -3.47 10.25
C ARG A 181 12.66 -2.74 10.50
N ARG A 182 13.09 -2.72 11.76
CA ARG A 182 14.44 -2.32 12.16
C ARG A 182 15.45 -3.09 11.31
N ARG A 183 16.44 -2.40 10.74
CA ARG A 183 17.65 -3.10 10.27
C ARG A 183 18.36 -3.68 11.50
N PRO A 184 18.86 -4.93 11.44
CA PRO A 184 19.73 -5.46 12.48
C PRO A 184 21.04 -4.65 12.57
#